data_AF-D2TJK1-F1
#
_entry.id   AF-D2TJK1-F1
#
_cell.length_a   1.000
_cell.length_b   1.000
_cell.length_c   1.000
_cell.angle_alpha   90.00
_cell.angle_beta   90.00
_cell.angle_gamma   90.00
#
_symmetry.space_group_name_H-M   'P 1'
#
loop_
_entity.id
_entity.type
_entity.pdbx_description
1 polymer ?
#
loop_
_entity_poly.entity_id
_entity_poly.type
_entity_poly.pdbx_seq_one_letter_code
_entity_poly.pdbx_strand_id
1 'polypeptide(L)'
;MSPASGIEQDRSLKMGYYEEETRALSAVLLSLYSQQGERAYHKLETALRQLTFPPSVRRLCEEALQAPGDCRDTKSVRCLLQALEDISGYKHVERYIVQRNQNMLFS
;
A
#
# COMPACT_ATOMS: atom_id res chain seq x y z
N MET A 1 -15.70 8.29 34.35
CA MET A 1 -14.35 8.62 33.87
C MET A 1 -14.09 7.77 32.65
N SER A 2 -14.12 8.35 31.45
CA SER A 2 -13.98 7.60 30.18
C SER A 2 -12.59 7.85 29.60
N PRO A 3 -11.73 6.82 29.41
CA PRO A 3 -10.53 6.96 28.61
C PRO A 3 -10.86 6.49 27.19
N ALA A 4 -11.43 7.36 26.37
CA ALA A 4 -11.71 7.07 24.95
C ALA A 4 -10.89 7.94 23.97
N SER A 5 -10.01 8.82 24.47
CA SER A 5 -9.28 9.78 23.61
C SER A 5 -7.90 9.31 23.13
N GLY A 6 -7.39 8.17 23.61
CA GLY A 6 -6.03 7.70 23.25
C GLY A 6 -5.91 7.04 21.87
N ILE A 7 -6.99 6.47 21.34
CA ILE A 7 -6.92 5.64 20.11
C ILE A 7 -7.04 6.50 18.84
N GLU A 8 -7.77 7.62 18.91
CA GLU A 8 -7.95 8.50 17.74
C GLU A 8 -6.74 9.42 17.51
N GLN A 9 -6.05 9.86 18.57
CA GLN A 9 -4.84 10.68 18.44
C GLN A 9 -3.63 9.90 17.88
N ASP A 10 -3.46 8.62 18.23
CA ASP A 10 -2.37 7.78 17.70
C ASP A 10 -2.48 7.57 16.18
N ARG A 11 -3.71 7.41 15.67
CA ARG A 11 -3.97 7.26 14.22
C ARG A 11 -3.71 8.54 13.44
N SER A 12 -4.07 9.69 14.01
CA SER A 12 -3.88 10.98 13.33
C SER A 12 -2.43 11.47 13.36
N LEU A 13 -1.63 11.09 14.37
CA LEU A 13 -0.18 11.35 14.42
C LEU A 13 0.61 10.49 13.42
N LYS A 14 0.16 9.26 13.15
CA LYS A 14 0.74 8.39 12.11
C LYS A 14 0.49 8.89 10.69
N MET A 15 -0.62 9.59 10.43
CA MET A 15 -1.01 10.03 9.09
C MET A 15 0.01 10.94 8.39
N GLY A 16 0.83 11.70 9.14
CA GLY A 16 1.85 12.58 8.56
C GLY A 16 3.25 11.99 8.48
N TYR A 17 3.52 10.85 9.13
CA TYR A 17 4.88 10.33 9.26
C TYR A 17 5.31 9.46 8.07
N TYR A 18 4.35 8.92 7.30
CA TYR A 18 4.62 7.94 6.24
C TYR A 18 3.96 8.31 4.89
N GLU A 19 3.83 9.60 4.57
CA GLU A 19 3.19 10.04 3.33
C GLU A 19 3.93 9.56 2.07
N GLU A 20 5.27 9.53 2.11
CA GLU A 20 6.09 9.11 0.98
C GLU A 20 5.98 7.60 0.73
N GLU A 21 6.02 6.80 1.80
CA GLU A 21 5.75 5.37 1.79
C GLU A 21 4.35 5.06 1.24
N THR A 22 3.34 5.80 1.73
CA THR A 22 1.94 5.66 1.27
C THR A 22 1.82 5.95 -0.22
N ARG A 23 2.50 6.99 -0.71
CA ARG A 23 2.51 7.37 -2.13
C ARG A 23 3.22 6.33 -2.98
N ALA A 24 4.38 5.83 -2.54
CA ALA A 24 5.13 4.79 -3.23
C ALA A 24 4.31 3.50 -3.36
N LEU A 25 3.66 3.09 -2.27
CA LEU A 25 2.86 1.87 -2.22
C LEU A 25 1.61 1.97 -3.10
N SER A 26 0.96 3.14 -3.11
CA SER A 26 -0.15 3.45 -4.03
C SER A 26 0.29 3.39 -5.50
N ALA A 27 1.49 3.91 -5.82
CA ALA A 27 2.03 3.89 -7.18
C ALA A 27 2.37 2.47 -7.67
N VAL A 28 2.86 1.61 -6.77
CA VAL A 28 3.07 0.18 -7.05
C VAL A 28 1.75 -0.50 -7.36
N LEU A 29 0.74 -0.32 -6.50
CA LEU A 29 -0.59 -0.88 -6.69
C LEU A 29 -1.18 -0.46 -8.04
N LEU A 30 -1.14 0.84 -8.40
CA LEU A 30 -1.61 1.31 -9.70
C LEU A 30 -0.83 0.67 -10.87
N SER A 31 0.48 0.50 -10.73
CA SER A 31 1.33 -0.13 -11.76
C SER A 31 1.00 -1.61 -11.98
N LEU A 32 0.59 -2.34 -10.92
CA LEU A 32 0.13 -3.73 -11.03
C LEU A 32 -1.14 -3.85 -11.89
N TYR A 33 -2.04 -2.87 -11.83
CA TYR A 33 -3.27 -2.87 -12.62
C TYR A 33 -3.07 -2.51 -14.10
N SER A 34 -2.01 -1.78 -14.46
CA SER A 34 -1.70 -1.38 -15.84
C SER A 34 -0.93 -2.43 -16.65
N GLN A 35 -1.05 -3.73 -16.30
CA GLN A 35 -0.27 -4.85 -16.88
C GLN A 35 1.26 -4.67 -16.82
N GLN A 36 1.77 -3.79 -15.96
CA GLN A 36 3.20 -3.60 -15.74
C GLN A 36 3.67 -4.36 -14.48
N GLY A 37 3.23 -5.62 -14.33
CA GLY A 37 3.42 -6.43 -13.12
C GLY A 37 4.89 -6.49 -12.66
N GLU A 38 5.78 -6.96 -13.53
CA GLU A 38 7.23 -7.04 -13.25
C GLU A 38 7.85 -5.68 -12.88
N ARG A 39 7.47 -4.61 -13.60
CA ARG A 39 7.95 -3.26 -13.29
C ARG A 39 7.41 -2.76 -11.94
N ALA A 40 6.20 -3.14 -11.57
CA ALA A 40 5.60 -2.78 -10.29
C ALA A 40 6.31 -3.47 -9.12
N TYR A 41 6.65 -4.76 -9.26
CA TYR A 41 7.44 -5.47 -8.26
C TYR A 41 8.85 -4.87 -8.10
N HIS A 42 9.49 -4.47 -9.20
CA HIS A 42 10.79 -3.82 -9.11
C HIS A 42 10.72 -2.44 -8.42
N LYS A 43 9.65 -1.67 -8.68
CA LYS A 43 9.38 -0.42 -7.94
C LYS A 43 9.16 -0.67 -6.44
N LEU A 44 8.47 -1.76 -6.09
CA LEU A 44 8.24 -2.16 -4.70
C LEU A 44 9.55 -2.50 -3.98
N GLU A 45 10.42 -3.31 -4.61
CA GLU A 45 11.75 -3.62 -4.06
C GLU A 45 12.59 -2.35 -3.86
N THR A 46 12.54 -1.44 -4.83
CA THR A 46 13.26 -0.16 -4.75
C THR A 46 12.74 0.68 -3.58
N ALA A 47 11.42 0.79 -3.44
CA ALA A 47 10.79 1.51 -2.34
C ALA A 47 11.16 0.90 -0.98
N LEU A 48 11.17 -0.43 -0.85
CA LEU A 48 11.54 -1.11 0.40
C LEU A 48 12.97 -0.82 0.87
N ARG A 49 13.89 -0.60 -0.08
CA ARG A 49 15.29 -0.24 0.21
C ARG A 49 15.48 1.25 0.51
N GLN A 50 14.71 2.11 -0.15
CA GLN A 50 14.89 3.56 -0.06
C GLN A 50 14.07 4.20 1.07
N LEU A 51 12.92 3.61 1.41
CA LEU A 51 11.97 4.19 2.36
C LEU A 51 11.91 3.42 3.68
N THR A 52 11.54 4.14 4.73
CA THR A 52 11.47 3.65 6.11
C THR A 52 10.08 3.14 6.45
N PHE A 53 9.60 2.15 5.70
CA PHE A 53 8.32 1.51 5.98
C PHE A 53 8.24 0.97 7.42
N PRO A 54 7.08 1.10 8.07
CA PRO A 54 6.82 0.40 9.33
C PRO A 54 7.10 -1.11 9.19
N PRO A 55 7.59 -1.79 10.24
CA PRO A 55 7.89 -3.22 10.17
C PRO A 55 6.71 -4.09 9.71
N SER A 56 5.48 -3.75 10.12
CA SER A 56 4.26 -4.46 9.69
C SER A 56 4.01 -4.31 8.18
N VAL A 57 4.14 -3.09 7.66
CA VAL A 57 3.95 -2.77 6.24
C VAL A 57 5.05 -3.41 5.39
N ARG A 58 6.31 -3.34 5.84
CA ARG A 58 7.45 -3.98 5.16
C ARG A 58 7.23 -5.48 5.01
N ARG A 59 6.78 -6.17 6.07
CA ARG A 59 6.48 -7.60 6.02
C ARG A 59 5.39 -7.92 4.98
N LEU A 60 4.32 -7.13 4.93
CA LEU A 60 3.26 -7.31 3.93
C LEU A 60 3.77 -7.11 2.50
N CYS A 61 4.65 -6.13 2.27
CA CYS A 61 5.30 -5.92 0.98
C CYS A 61 6.21 -7.09 0.59
N GLU A 62 6.97 -7.66 1.53
CA GLU A 62 7.81 -8.84 1.29
C GLU A 62 6.97 -10.09 0.98
N GLU A 63 5.86 -10.30 1.69
CA GLU A 63 4.90 -11.36 1.39
C GLU A 63 4.29 -11.21 -0.01
N ALA A 64 4.06 -9.97 -0.46
CA ALA A 64 3.64 -9.68 -1.82
C ALA A 64 4.71 -10.04 -2.86
N LEU A 65 6.00 -9.84 -2.56
CA LEU A 65 7.10 -10.20 -3.47
C LEU A 65 7.31 -11.72 -3.57
N GLN A 66 7.04 -12.46 -2.49
CA GLN A 66 7.22 -13.91 -2.39
C GLN A 66 6.05 -14.73 -2.94
N ALA A 67 5.00 -14.09 -3.47
CA ALA A 67 3.83 -14.82 -3.95
C ALA A 67 4.16 -15.69 -5.20
N PRO A 68 3.68 -16.95 -5.26
CA PRO A 68 4.00 -17.87 -6.34
C PRO A 68 3.22 -17.55 -7.64
N GLY A 69 3.86 -17.81 -8.79
CA GLY A 69 3.48 -17.32 -10.13
C GLY A 69 2.01 -17.40 -10.53
N ASP A 70 1.32 -18.52 -10.28
CA ASP A 70 -0.08 -18.70 -10.70
C ASP A 70 -1.09 -17.84 -9.91
N CYS A 71 -0.73 -17.43 -8.69
CA CYS A 71 -1.57 -16.61 -7.82
C CYS A 71 -0.89 -15.29 -7.41
N ARG A 72 0.24 -14.96 -8.05
CA ARG A 72 1.14 -13.89 -7.64
C ARG A 72 0.37 -12.59 -7.57
N ASP A 73 -0.24 -12.18 -8.67
CA ASP A 73 -0.90 -10.87 -8.75
C ASP A 73 -2.06 -10.73 -7.75
N THR A 74 -2.91 -11.75 -7.59
CA THR A 74 -4.04 -11.68 -6.65
C THR A 74 -3.57 -11.62 -5.18
N LYS A 75 -2.59 -12.44 -4.81
CA LYS A 75 -2.06 -12.47 -3.44
C LYS A 75 -1.24 -11.22 -3.13
N SER A 76 -0.40 -10.80 -4.07
CA SER A 76 0.42 -9.59 -3.96
C SER A 76 -0.44 -8.34 -3.84
N VAL A 77 -1.48 -8.20 -4.66
CA VAL A 77 -2.42 -7.06 -4.56
C VAL A 77 -3.12 -7.05 -3.20
N ARG A 78 -3.56 -8.19 -2.69
CA ARG A 78 -4.19 -8.27 -1.36
C ARG A 78 -3.23 -7.81 -0.25
N CYS A 79 -2.00 -8.33 -0.24
CA CYS A 79 -0.99 -7.95 0.75
C CYS A 79 -0.67 -6.45 0.68
N LEU A 80 -0.56 -5.89 -0.53
CA LEU A 80 -0.28 -4.46 -0.72
C LEU A 80 -1.47 -3.57 -0.34
N LEU A 81 -2.72 -4.00 -0.58
CA LEU A 81 -3.89 -3.27 -0.09
C LEU A 81 -3.93 -3.23 1.44
N GLN A 82 -3.64 -4.35 2.09
CA GLN A 82 -3.52 -4.39 3.56
C GLN A 82 -2.39 -3.48 4.05
N ALA A 83 -1.25 -3.48 3.35
CA ALA A 83 -0.12 -2.62 3.68
C ALA A 83 -0.47 -1.12 3.56
N LEU A 84 -1.27 -0.76 2.56
CA LEU A 84 -1.77 0.59 2.37
C LEU A 84 -2.76 0.98 3.49
N GLU A 85 -3.67 0.09 3.84
CA GLU A 85 -4.61 0.29 4.94
C GLU A 85 -3.89 0.48 6.27
N ASP A 86 -2.88 -0.34 6.56
CA ASP A 86 -2.09 -0.29 7.79
C ASP A 86 -1.30 1.02 7.91
N ILE A 87 -0.74 1.52 6.80
CA ILE A 87 0.14 2.71 6.83
C ILE A 87 -0.64 4.03 6.77
N SER A 88 -1.80 4.05 6.11
CA SER A 88 -2.51 5.29 5.78
C SER A 88 -3.96 5.34 6.26
N GLY A 89 -4.50 4.23 6.75
CA GLY A 89 -5.89 4.08 7.14
C GLY A 89 -6.85 3.97 5.93
N TYR A 90 -8.07 3.50 6.20
CA TYR A 90 -9.09 3.20 5.18
C TYR A 90 -9.38 4.34 4.17
N LYS A 91 -9.25 5.61 4.55
CA LYS A 91 -9.53 6.76 3.67
C LYS A 91 -8.63 6.81 2.42
N HIS A 92 -7.40 6.32 2.52
CA HIS A 92 -6.47 6.30 1.40
C HIS A 92 -6.70 5.11 0.47
N VAL A 93 -7.23 4.01 0.99
CA VAL A 93 -7.70 2.88 0.18
C VAL A 93 -8.86 3.31 -0.72
N GLU A 94 -9.81 4.12 -0.21
CA GLU A 94 -10.89 4.68 -1.04
C GLU A 94 -10.38 5.59 -2.14
N ARG A 95 -9.44 6.51 -1.83
CA ARG A 95 -8.80 7.37 -2.83
C ARG A 95 -8.08 6.55 -3.90
N TYR A 96 -7.38 5.49 -3.48
CA TYR A 96 -6.75 4.54 -4.38
C TYR A 96 -7.78 3.88 -5.32
N ILE A 97 -8.92 3.41 -4.79
CA ILE A 97 -9.99 2.79 -5.60
C ILE A 97 -10.54 3.78 -6.64
N VAL A 98 -10.81 5.03 -6.23
CA VAL A 98 -11.29 6.08 -7.15
C VAL A 98 -10.28 6.33 -8.26
N GLN A 99 -8.99 6.46 -7.91
CA GLN A 99 -7.92 6.71 -8.87
C GLN A 99 -7.68 5.54 -9.82
N ARG A 100 -7.75 4.30 -9.32
CA ARG A 100 -7.73 3.08 -10.15
C ARG A 100 -8.88 3.09 -11.16
N ASN A 101 -10.10 3.37 -10.72
CA ASN A 101 -11.28 3.37 -11.58
C ASN A 101 -11.17 4.44 -12.68
N GLN A 102 -10.65 5.62 -12.36
CA GLN A 102 -10.36 6.64 -13.37
C GLN A 102 -9.33 6.14 -14.38
N ASN A 103 -8.22 5.54 -13.94
CA ASN A 103 -7.21 5.00 -14.85
C ASN A 103 -7.74 3.86 -15.76
N MET A 104 -8.71 3.06 -15.30
CA MET A 104 -9.34 2.03 -16.14
C MET A 104 -10.37 2.59 -17.15
N LEU A 105 -10.91 3.79 -16.92
CA LEU A 105 -11.87 4.42 -17.84
C LEU A 105 -11.20 5.15 -19.02
N PHE A 106 -9.90 5.45 -18.92
CA PHE A 106 -9.14 6.21 -19.91
C PHE A 106 -7.99 5.42 -20.56
N SER A 107 -7.92 4.09 -20.35
CA SER A 107 -6.83 3.23 -20.84
C SER A 107 -7.29 2.18 -21.85
#